data_AF-A0A9W8TCK6-F1
#
_entry.id   AF-A0A9W8TCK6-F1
#
_cell.length_a   1.000
_cell.length_b   1.000
_cell.length_c   1.000
_cell.angle_alpha   90.00
_cell.angle_beta   90.00
_cell.angle_gamma   90.00
#
_symmetry.space_group_name_H-M   'P 1'
#
loop_
_entity.id
_entity.type
_entity.pdbx_description
1 polymer ?
#
loop_
_entity_poly.entity_id
_entity_poly.type
_entity_poly.pdbx_seq_one_letter_code
_entity_poly.pdbx_strand_id
1 'polypeptide(L)'
;MSSMNSPTPSVNPPSVSHDTLAAAAERRTSLLATTPQKTAAQLAAEHDKRQKFRRMVDPGITRPNSQDQAQRSLKVNATPLLTLLTIAENLLREPDNPKYQQFKPTNTVIKRDLVDPKGALEYAIELGFKAEVQNFQPYYKFHHRHMEDLQIGTKVLKEFVSLEVERQERIAKARAGEKAAREAAAERVKLAFMDDRKNKELRDEMDREQREGRAIVAGRRAALATSTPVPEPAMPGSGHSLGSPTTDQNELPGYERAGSYDNDG
;
A
#
# COMPACT_ATOMS: atom_id res chain seq x y z
N MET A 1 24.87 47.55 34.19
CA MET A 1 24.19 47.44 32.89
C MET A 1 25.22 47.75 31.82
N SER A 2 25.83 46.73 31.22
CA SER A 2 26.78 46.89 30.11
C SER A 2 26.38 45.93 29.01
N SER A 3 25.79 46.48 27.94
CA SER A 3 25.37 45.75 26.75
C SER A 3 26.58 45.43 25.89
N MET A 4 26.84 44.14 25.66
CA MET A 4 27.73 43.67 24.60
C MET A 4 26.88 43.35 23.37
N ASN A 5 26.96 44.20 22.34
CA ASN A 5 26.48 43.89 21.00
C ASN A 5 27.62 43.19 20.24
N SER A 6 27.45 41.91 19.94
CA SER A 6 28.33 41.18 19.02
C SER A 6 27.82 41.34 17.57
N PRO A 7 28.66 41.69 16.59
CA PRO A 7 28.26 41.79 15.20
C PRO A 7 28.16 40.40 14.57
N THR A 8 27.00 40.11 13.97
CA THR A 8 26.80 38.93 13.11
C THR A 8 27.54 39.09 11.79
N PRO A 9 28.32 38.11 11.32
CA PRO A 9 28.90 38.14 9.98
C PRO A 9 27.80 37.94 8.93
N SER A 10 27.59 38.97 8.11
CA SER A 10 26.75 38.93 6.91
C SER A 10 27.34 37.95 5.90
N VAL A 11 26.73 36.77 5.78
CA VAL A 11 27.04 35.80 4.72
C VAL A 11 26.39 36.31 3.42
N ASN A 12 27.14 37.11 2.67
CA ASN A 12 26.79 37.39 1.28
C ASN A 12 26.91 36.07 0.48
N PRO A 13 25.89 35.69 -0.33
CA PRO A 13 26.06 34.57 -1.23
C PRO A 13 27.19 34.90 -2.21
N PRO A 14 28.08 33.94 -2.55
CA PRO A 14 29.12 34.17 -3.53
C PRO A 14 28.47 34.63 -4.83
N SER A 15 28.81 35.84 -5.27
CA SER A 15 28.43 36.33 -6.59
C SER A 15 29.09 35.41 -7.61
N VAL A 16 28.31 34.48 -8.17
CA VAL A 16 28.76 33.58 -9.24
C VAL A 16 29.20 34.48 -10.39
N SER A 17 30.50 34.58 -10.62
CA SER A 17 31.05 35.46 -11.63
C SER A 17 30.58 35.01 -13.01
N HIS A 18 30.25 35.96 -13.88
CA HIS A 18 29.79 35.67 -15.24
C HIS A 18 30.73 34.72 -15.99
N ASP A 19 32.04 34.80 -15.73
CA ASP A 19 33.05 33.91 -16.28
C ASP A 19 32.90 32.45 -15.82
N THR A 20 32.52 32.20 -14.56
CA THR A 20 32.27 30.84 -14.07
C THR A 20 30.99 30.24 -14.67
N LEU A 21 29.97 31.07 -14.89
CA LEU A 21 28.74 30.69 -15.58
C LEU A 21 28.99 30.39 -17.06
N ALA A 22 29.78 31.23 -17.73
CA ALA A 22 30.19 31.03 -19.13
C ALA A 22 31.01 29.76 -19.30
N ALA A 23 32.03 29.54 -18.45
CA ALA A 23 32.84 28.32 -18.47
C ALA A 23 32.02 27.05 -18.15
N ALA A 24 31.04 27.14 -17.24
CA ALA A 24 30.12 26.02 -16.96
C ALA A 24 29.16 25.75 -18.14
N ALA A 25 28.69 26.79 -18.82
CA ALA A 25 27.87 26.65 -20.02
C ALA A 25 28.66 26.00 -21.16
N GLU A 26 29.89 26.43 -21.42
CA GLU A 26 30.79 25.85 -22.43
C GLU A 26 31.12 24.38 -22.16
N ARG A 27 31.35 24.00 -20.89
CA ARG A 27 31.49 22.58 -20.50
C ARG A 27 30.23 21.78 -20.79
N ARG A 28 29.05 22.38 -20.65
CA ARG A 28 27.77 21.72 -20.95
C ARG A 28 27.57 21.56 -22.47
N THR A 29 27.89 22.57 -23.28
CA THR A 29 27.80 22.50 -24.74
C THR A 29 28.83 21.54 -25.35
N SER A 30 30.05 21.49 -24.82
CA SER A 30 31.09 20.56 -25.30
C SER A 30 30.78 19.09 -24.95
N LEU A 31 30.16 18.83 -23.80
CA LEU A 31 29.62 17.50 -23.46
C LEU A 31 28.40 17.13 -24.33
N LEU A 32 27.57 18.10 -24.72
CA LEU A 32 26.47 17.87 -25.65
C LEU A 32 26.94 17.64 -27.10
N ALA A 33 28.08 18.22 -27.49
CA ALA A 33 28.68 18.05 -28.81
C ALA A 33 29.34 16.68 -29.03
N THR A 34 29.74 16.00 -27.94
CA THR A 34 30.33 14.64 -28.00
C THR A 34 29.28 13.53 -28.05
N THR A 35 28.03 13.81 -27.69
CA THR A 35 26.90 12.92 -27.99
C THR A 35 26.31 13.26 -29.35
N PRO A 36 26.15 12.30 -30.28
CA PRO A 36 25.39 12.54 -31.51
C PRO A 36 23.96 12.94 -31.11
N GLN A 37 23.66 14.23 -31.19
CA GLN A 37 22.34 14.73 -30.84
C GLN A 37 21.34 14.21 -31.87
N LYS A 38 20.36 13.46 -31.38
CA LYS A 38 19.23 13.01 -32.20
C LYS A 38 18.53 14.23 -32.77
N THR A 39 18.19 14.18 -34.06
CA THR A 39 17.43 15.25 -34.70
C THR A 39 16.04 15.37 -34.06
N ALA A 40 15.40 16.54 -34.16
CA ALA A 40 14.04 16.72 -33.63
C ALA A 40 13.05 15.68 -34.18
N ALA A 41 13.20 15.30 -35.46
CA ALA A 41 12.42 14.24 -36.08
C ALA A 41 12.67 12.85 -35.45
N GLN A 42 13.92 12.52 -35.12
CA GLN A 42 14.26 11.26 -34.44
C GLN A 42 13.73 11.22 -33.00
N LEU A 43 13.74 12.36 -32.29
CA LEU A 43 13.15 12.47 -30.95
C LEU A 43 11.63 12.30 -30.99
N ALA A 44 10.95 12.90 -31.97
CA ALA A 44 9.52 12.70 -32.17
C ALA A 44 9.18 11.23 -32.47
N ALA A 45 9.93 10.59 -33.38
CA ALA A 45 9.75 9.17 -33.68
C ALA A 45 9.99 8.26 -32.47
N GLU A 46 11.01 8.55 -31.65
CA GLU A 46 11.25 7.81 -30.40
C GLU A 46 10.10 8.01 -29.41
N HIS A 47 9.56 9.23 -29.30
CA HIS A 47 8.42 9.51 -28.44
C HIS A 47 7.17 8.73 -28.88
N ASP A 48 6.88 8.72 -30.18
CA ASP A 48 5.73 7.99 -30.73
C ASP A 48 5.86 6.47 -30.52
N LYS A 49 7.06 5.92 -30.74
CA LYS A 49 7.38 4.52 -30.43
C LYS A 49 7.20 4.22 -28.94
N ARG A 50 7.73 5.07 -28.06
CA ARG A 50 7.56 4.93 -26.61
C ARG A 50 6.09 4.93 -26.23
N GLN A 51 5.29 5.82 -26.81
CA GLN A 51 3.86 5.88 -26.56
C GLN A 51 3.15 4.62 -27.06
N LYS A 52 3.54 4.09 -28.23
CA LYS A 52 3.05 2.80 -28.75
C LYS A 52 3.33 1.66 -27.77
N PHE A 53 4.57 1.53 -27.28
CA PHE A 53 4.93 0.53 -26.27
C PHE A 53 4.09 0.66 -25.00
N ARG A 54 3.89 1.88 -24.48
CA ARG A 54 3.03 2.10 -23.30
C ARG A 54 1.58 1.65 -23.54
N ARG A 55 1.02 1.92 -24.73
CA ARG A 55 -0.34 1.49 -25.11
C ARG A 55 -0.47 -0.03 -25.26
N MET A 56 0.62 -0.75 -25.51
CA MET A 56 0.57 -2.22 -25.52
C MET A 56 0.64 -2.79 -24.11
N VAL A 57 1.37 -2.14 -23.19
CA VAL A 57 1.46 -2.61 -21.80
C VAL A 57 0.12 -2.41 -21.06
N ASP A 58 -0.40 -1.18 -21.00
CA ASP A 58 -1.57 -0.88 -20.17
C ASP A 58 -2.90 -1.44 -20.75
N PRO A 59 -3.36 -1.01 -21.94
CA PRO A 59 -4.52 -1.63 -22.58
C PRO A 59 -4.35 -3.10 -22.92
N GLY A 60 -3.15 -3.51 -23.35
CA GLY A 60 -2.93 -4.79 -24.02
C GLY A 60 -2.54 -5.95 -23.09
N ILE A 61 -1.83 -5.68 -21.99
CA ILE A 61 -1.34 -6.72 -21.08
C ILE A 61 -2.01 -6.61 -19.71
N THR A 62 -2.11 -5.41 -19.11
CA THR A 62 -2.60 -5.29 -17.72
C THR A 62 -4.12 -5.37 -17.61
N ARG A 63 -4.87 -4.85 -18.59
CA ARG A 63 -6.36 -4.83 -18.55
C ARG A 63 -7.05 -6.17 -18.87
N PRO A 64 -6.65 -6.97 -19.89
CA PRO A 64 -7.39 -8.16 -20.28
C PRO A 64 -7.10 -9.40 -19.43
N ASN A 65 -6.00 -9.38 -18.67
CA ASN A 65 -5.62 -10.49 -17.79
C ASN A 65 -6.20 -10.27 -16.39
N SER A 66 -6.89 -11.28 -15.84
CA SER A 66 -7.51 -11.19 -14.51
C SER A 66 -6.47 -10.82 -13.44
N GLN A 67 -6.90 -10.08 -12.40
CA GLN A 67 -6.01 -9.71 -11.30
C GLN A 67 -5.33 -10.93 -10.65
N ASP A 68 -5.94 -12.12 -10.72
CA ASP A 68 -5.38 -13.38 -10.23
C ASP A 68 -4.36 -14.03 -11.18
N GLN A 69 -4.52 -13.91 -12.50
CA GLN A 69 -3.45 -14.25 -13.44
C GLN A 69 -2.29 -13.25 -13.32
N ALA A 70 -2.59 -11.96 -13.14
CA ALA A 70 -1.60 -10.97 -12.78
C ALA A 70 -0.94 -11.36 -11.45
N GLN A 71 -1.68 -11.78 -10.41
CA GLN A 71 -1.12 -12.15 -9.09
C GLN A 71 -0.31 -13.45 -9.08
N ARG A 72 -0.68 -14.44 -9.88
CA ARG A 72 0.17 -15.63 -10.12
C ARG A 72 1.43 -15.28 -10.91
N SER A 73 1.35 -14.21 -11.70
CA SER A 73 2.49 -13.54 -12.33
C SER A 73 3.23 -12.58 -11.37
N LEU A 74 2.68 -12.23 -10.20
CA LEU A 74 3.24 -11.27 -9.23
C LEU A 74 4.12 -11.94 -8.14
N LYS A 75 4.34 -13.26 -8.18
CA LYS A 75 5.63 -13.74 -7.65
C LYS A 75 6.68 -13.02 -8.48
N VAL A 76 7.64 -12.35 -7.84
CA VAL A 76 8.69 -11.47 -8.41
C VAL A 76 9.39 -12.04 -9.68
N ASN A 77 9.25 -13.35 -9.95
CA ASN A 77 9.81 -14.07 -11.10
C ASN A 77 8.79 -14.51 -12.17
N ALA A 78 7.55 -14.02 -12.16
CA ALA A 78 6.48 -14.55 -13.01
C ALA A 78 5.72 -13.49 -13.82
N THR A 79 6.14 -12.23 -13.84
CA THR A 79 5.47 -11.21 -14.65
C THR A 79 5.83 -11.43 -16.12
N PRO A 80 4.85 -11.47 -17.05
CA PRO A 80 5.11 -11.51 -18.50
C PRO A 80 6.14 -10.44 -18.90
N LEU A 81 6.02 -9.26 -18.28
CA LEU A 81 6.88 -8.10 -18.47
C LEU A 81 8.31 -8.31 -17.97
N LEU A 82 8.52 -9.07 -16.89
CA LEU A 82 9.85 -9.30 -16.32
C LEU A 82 10.60 -10.39 -17.08
N THR A 83 9.90 -11.41 -17.59
CA THR A 83 10.48 -12.38 -18.52
C THR A 83 10.88 -11.69 -19.83
N LEU A 84 10.03 -10.80 -20.38
CA LEU A 84 10.39 -9.95 -21.53
C LEU A 84 11.59 -9.04 -21.24
N LEU A 85 11.58 -8.38 -20.08
CA LEU A 85 12.68 -7.51 -19.66
C LEU A 85 13.99 -8.29 -19.57
N THR A 86 13.98 -9.46 -18.95
CA THR A 86 15.16 -10.33 -18.83
C THR A 86 15.70 -10.75 -20.20
N ILE A 87 14.82 -11.16 -21.11
CA ILE A 87 15.21 -11.52 -22.48
C ILE A 87 15.82 -10.31 -23.20
N ALA A 88 15.18 -9.15 -23.11
CA ALA A 88 15.64 -7.93 -23.77
C ALA A 88 16.98 -7.42 -23.19
N GLU A 89 17.17 -7.48 -21.87
CA GLU A 89 18.42 -7.10 -21.22
C GLU A 89 19.58 -8.03 -21.59
N ASN A 90 19.34 -9.34 -21.60
CA ASN A 90 20.36 -10.32 -22.01
C ASN A 90 20.79 -10.09 -23.46
N LEU A 91 19.83 -9.78 -24.34
CA LEU A 91 20.10 -9.47 -25.74
C LEU A 91 20.84 -8.13 -25.93
N LEU A 92 20.50 -7.10 -25.14
CA LEU A 92 21.22 -5.83 -25.15
C LEU A 92 22.65 -5.97 -24.61
N ARG A 93 22.87 -6.88 -23.66
CA ARG A 93 24.19 -7.17 -23.07
C ARG A 93 25.08 -7.98 -24.01
N GLU A 94 24.51 -8.98 -24.67
CA GLU A 94 25.22 -9.90 -25.56
C GLU A 94 24.47 -10.04 -26.90
N PRO A 95 24.55 -9.03 -27.79
CA PRO A 95 23.78 -9.00 -29.03
C PRO A 95 24.18 -10.13 -30.00
N ASP A 96 25.45 -10.52 -30.03
CA ASP A 96 25.97 -11.52 -30.96
C ASP A 96 25.76 -12.97 -30.50
N ASN A 97 25.24 -13.17 -29.28
CA ASN A 97 25.03 -14.51 -28.74
C ASN A 97 23.74 -15.13 -29.30
N PRO A 98 23.83 -16.20 -30.11
CA PRO A 98 22.66 -16.79 -30.78
C PRO A 98 21.63 -17.35 -29.79
N LYS A 99 22.05 -17.68 -28.55
CA LYS A 99 21.16 -18.17 -27.50
C LYS A 99 20.13 -17.12 -27.06
N TYR A 100 20.50 -15.84 -27.02
CA TYR A 100 19.61 -14.75 -26.61
C TYR A 100 18.84 -14.14 -27.77
N GLN A 101 19.32 -14.34 -29.00
CA GLN A 101 18.61 -13.92 -30.21
C GLN A 101 17.35 -14.75 -30.47
N GLN A 102 17.18 -15.93 -29.87
CA GLN A 102 16.01 -16.75 -30.13
C GLN A 102 15.44 -17.41 -28.88
N PHE A 103 14.12 -17.60 -28.87
CA PHE A 103 13.47 -18.34 -27.80
C PHE A 103 12.41 -19.32 -28.34
N LYS A 104 12.24 -20.44 -27.63
CA LYS A 104 11.26 -21.47 -27.97
C LYS A 104 9.93 -21.19 -27.25
N PRO A 105 8.79 -21.09 -27.96
CA PRO A 105 7.48 -20.96 -27.33
C PRO A 105 7.07 -22.23 -26.55
N THR A 106 7.75 -23.36 -26.75
CA THR A 106 7.51 -24.62 -26.03
C THR A 106 8.14 -24.68 -24.64
N ASN A 107 9.05 -23.75 -24.31
CA ASN A 107 9.63 -23.68 -22.97
C ASN A 107 8.53 -23.33 -21.96
N THR A 108 8.44 -24.04 -20.85
CA THR A 108 7.34 -23.91 -19.87
C THR A 108 7.21 -22.50 -19.29
N VAL A 109 8.33 -21.82 -19.03
CA VAL A 109 8.35 -20.44 -18.52
C VAL A 109 7.89 -19.48 -19.61
N ILE A 110 8.44 -19.60 -20.82
CA ILE A 110 8.07 -18.74 -21.96
C ILE A 110 6.60 -18.94 -22.35
N LYS A 111 6.11 -20.18 -22.35
CA LYS A 111 4.72 -20.48 -22.66
C LYS A 111 3.79 -19.79 -21.68
N ARG A 112 4.01 -20.03 -20.38
CA ARG A 112 3.21 -19.48 -19.30
C ARG A 112 3.28 -17.95 -19.24
N ASP A 113 4.44 -17.36 -19.50
CA ASP A 113 4.68 -15.94 -19.29
C ASP A 113 4.49 -15.11 -20.56
N LEU A 114 4.71 -15.65 -21.76
CA LEU A 114 4.64 -14.87 -23.01
C LEU A 114 3.51 -15.34 -23.95
N VAL A 115 3.27 -16.65 -24.03
CA VAL A 115 2.34 -17.21 -25.03
C VAL A 115 0.90 -17.26 -24.51
N ASP A 116 0.72 -17.72 -23.27
CA ASP A 116 -0.60 -17.85 -22.65
C ASP A 116 -1.22 -16.48 -22.28
N PRO A 117 -0.46 -15.47 -21.78
CA PRO A 117 -1.00 -14.14 -21.48
C PRO A 117 -1.22 -13.32 -22.74
N LYS A 118 -2.40 -12.72 -22.87
CA LYS A 118 -2.72 -11.85 -24.01
C LYS A 118 -1.84 -10.60 -24.00
N GLY A 119 -1.35 -10.20 -25.17
CA GLY A 119 -0.59 -8.97 -25.38
C GLY A 119 0.93 -9.10 -25.17
N ALA A 120 1.39 -10.12 -24.43
CA ALA A 120 2.82 -10.26 -24.11
C ALA A 120 3.64 -10.71 -25.32
N LEU A 121 3.11 -11.64 -26.12
CA LEU A 121 3.75 -12.11 -27.34
C LEU A 121 3.77 -11.02 -28.42
N GLU A 122 2.69 -10.26 -28.54
CA GLU A 122 2.57 -9.12 -29.45
C GLU A 122 3.58 -8.03 -29.10
N TYR A 123 3.81 -7.80 -27.80
CA TYR A 123 4.87 -6.91 -27.34
C TYR A 123 6.26 -7.41 -27.77
N ALA A 124 6.53 -8.71 -27.63
CA ALA A 124 7.78 -9.31 -28.11
C ALA A 124 7.95 -9.12 -29.63
N ILE A 125 6.87 -9.28 -30.39
CA ILE A 125 6.91 -9.08 -31.85
C ILE A 125 7.27 -7.64 -32.18
N GLU A 126 6.68 -6.66 -31.49
CA GLU A 126 7.00 -5.24 -31.68
C GLU A 126 8.42 -4.88 -31.22
N LEU A 127 8.99 -5.59 -30.24
CA LEU A 127 10.41 -5.46 -29.90
C LEU A 127 11.34 -5.95 -31.03
N GLY A 128 10.83 -6.73 -31.99
CA GLY A 128 11.58 -7.21 -33.14
C GLY A 128 11.76 -8.72 -33.21
N PHE A 129 11.05 -9.50 -32.39
CA PHE A 129 11.03 -10.96 -32.50
C PHE A 129 10.08 -11.43 -33.60
N LYS A 130 10.55 -12.29 -34.50
CA LYS A 130 9.74 -12.88 -35.58
C LYS A 130 9.63 -14.37 -35.42
N ALA A 131 8.43 -14.90 -35.69
CA ALA A 131 8.21 -16.34 -35.72
C ALA A 131 8.94 -16.96 -36.92
N GLU A 132 9.83 -17.91 -36.66
CA GLU A 132 10.55 -18.72 -37.65
C GLU A 132 10.38 -20.19 -37.30
N VAL A 133 10.40 -21.08 -38.29
CA VAL A 133 10.37 -22.52 -38.07
C VAL A 133 11.72 -23.09 -38.46
N GLN A 134 12.41 -23.70 -37.50
CA GLN A 134 13.68 -24.37 -37.72
C GLN A 134 13.54 -25.85 -37.32
N ASN A 135 13.84 -26.77 -38.23
CA ASN A 135 13.70 -28.22 -38.02
C ASN A 135 12.32 -28.62 -37.48
N PHE A 136 11.25 -28.09 -38.09
CA PHE A 136 9.85 -28.31 -37.68
C PHE A 136 9.51 -27.87 -36.25
N GLN A 137 10.36 -27.08 -35.59
CA GLN A 137 10.08 -26.46 -34.30
C GLN A 137 9.90 -24.95 -34.49
N PRO A 138 8.83 -24.33 -33.95
CA PRO A 138 8.67 -22.89 -33.97
C PRO A 138 9.64 -22.22 -33.00
N TYR A 139 10.21 -21.09 -33.41
CA TYR A 139 11.08 -20.21 -32.64
C TYR A 139 10.67 -18.76 -32.88
N TYR A 140 10.95 -17.90 -31.91
CA TYR A 140 10.93 -16.47 -32.11
C TYR A 140 12.37 -15.98 -32.18
N LYS A 141 12.77 -15.43 -33.32
CA LYS A 141 14.13 -14.93 -33.58
C LYS A 141 14.14 -13.41 -33.68
N PHE A 142 15.05 -12.79 -32.97
CA PHE A 142 15.25 -11.35 -32.96
C PHE A 142 15.95 -10.88 -34.24
N HIS A 143 15.47 -9.78 -34.80
CA HIS A 143 16.09 -9.15 -35.94
C HIS A 143 16.82 -7.86 -35.55
N HIS A 144 18.15 -7.84 -35.76
CA HIS A 144 19.06 -6.73 -35.41
C HIS A 144 18.63 -5.34 -35.91
N ARG A 145 17.80 -5.24 -36.96
CA ARG A 145 17.25 -3.95 -37.44
C ARG A 145 16.38 -3.25 -36.39
N HIS A 146 15.84 -3.99 -35.42
CA HIS A 146 14.97 -3.48 -34.36
C HIS A 146 15.71 -3.21 -33.05
N MET A 147 17.05 -3.04 -33.06
CA MET A 147 17.82 -2.74 -31.85
C MET A 147 17.38 -1.44 -31.17
N GLU A 148 17.02 -0.41 -31.94
CA GLU A 148 16.49 0.83 -31.38
C GLU A 148 15.13 0.61 -30.69
N ASP A 149 14.26 -0.17 -31.32
CA ASP A 149 12.93 -0.51 -30.78
C ASP A 149 13.07 -1.33 -29.50
N LEU A 150 14.01 -2.28 -29.47
CA LEU A 150 14.37 -3.06 -28.29
C LEU A 150 14.82 -2.15 -27.14
N GLN A 151 15.70 -1.18 -27.39
CA GLN A 151 16.17 -0.25 -26.36
C GLN A 151 15.05 0.63 -25.80
N ILE A 152 14.19 1.17 -26.67
CA ILE A 152 13.05 2.00 -26.27
C ILE A 152 12.05 1.16 -25.47
N GLY A 153 11.66 0.01 -26.00
CA GLY A 153 10.72 -0.91 -25.35
C GLY A 153 11.25 -1.44 -24.02
N THR A 154 12.55 -1.71 -23.90
CA THR A 154 13.20 -2.11 -22.63
C THR A 154 13.12 -1.00 -21.59
N LYS A 155 13.36 0.26 -21.96
CA LYS A 155 13.23 1.40 -21.04
C LYS A 155 11.79 1.51 -20.52
N VAL A 156 10.79 1.36 -21.39
CA VAL A 156 9.38 1.36 -21.00
C VAL A 156 9.07 0.20 -20.06
N LEU A 157 9.56 -1.01 -20.35
CA LEU A 157 9.38 -2.16 -19.46
C LEU A 157 9.97 -1.90 -18.07
N LYS A 158 11.16 -1.30 -17.98
CA LYS A 158 11.76 -0.94 -16.67
C LYS A 158 10.90 0.02 -15.88
N GLU A 159 10.42 1.09 -16.52
CA GLU A 159 9.50 2.06 -15.92
C GLU A 159 8.26 1.36 -15.35
N PHE A 160 7.63 0.47 -16.14
CA PHE A 160 6.44 -0.26 -15.70
C PHE A 160 6.72 -1.25 -14.57
N VAL A 161 7.82 -2.01 -14.65
CA VAL A 161 8.21 -2.95 -13.59
C VAL A 161 8.45 -2.18 -12.28
N SER A 162 9.12 -1.03 -12.32
CA SER A 162 9.30 -0.20 -11.12
C SER A 162 7.97 0.29 -10.54
N LEU A 163 7.06 0.77 -11.39
CA LEU A 163 5.74 1.24 -10.94
C LEU A 163 4.90 0.12 -10.33
N GLU A 164 4.97 -1.09 -10.90
CA GLU A 164 4.21 -2.23 -10.40
C GLU A 164 4.77 -2.76 -9.08
N VAL A 165 6.10 -2.72 -8.89
CA VAL A 165 6.75 -3.03 -7.61
C VAL A 165 6.29 -2.02 -6.54
N GLU A 166 6.36 -0.72 -6.83
CA GLU A 166 5.88 0.31 -5.90
C GLU A 166 4.40 0.14 -5.54
N ARG A 167 3.57 -0.18 -6.53
CA ARG A 167 2.13 -0.42 -6.33
C ARG A 167 1.89 -1.61 -5.40
N GLN A 168 2.59 -2.71 -5.63
CA GLN A 168 2.52 -3.89 -4.76
C GLN A 168 2.96 -3.59 -3.34
N GLU A 169 4.05 -2.84 -3.16
CA GLU A 169 4.51 -2.45 -1.83
C GLU A 169 3.48 -1.62 -1.08
N ARG A 170 2.80 -0.69 -1.77
CA ARG A 170 1.71 0.10 -1.17
C ARG A 170 0.53 -0.78 -0.76
N ILE A 171 0.12 -1.72 -1.61
CA ILE A 171 -0.97 -2.66 -1.30
C ILE A 171 -0.58 -3.58 -0.14
N ALA A 172 0.65 -4.09 -0.12
CA ALA A 172 1.16 -4.94 0.95
C ALA A 172 1.22 -4.19 2.29
N LYS A 173 1.69 -2.94 2.29
CA LYS A 173 1.69 -2.07 3.48
C LYS A 173 0.28 -1.78 3.99
N ALA A 174 -0.67 -1.49 3.10
CA ALA A 174 -2.07 -1.28 3.47
C ALA A 174 -2.69 -2.53 4.11
N ARG A 175 -2.49 -3.71 3.50
CA ARG A 175 -2.97 -4.99 4.05
C ARG A 175 -2.33 -5.34 5.39
N ALA A 176 -1.02 -5.09 5.55
CA ALA A 176 -0.33 -5.31 6.81
C ALA A 176 -0.86 -4.37 7.91
N GLY A 177 -1.12 -3.10 7.58
CA GLY A 177 -1.72 -2.13 8.50
C GLY A 177 -3.13 -2.51 8.93
N GLU A 178 -3.98 -2.95 8.00
CA GLU A 178 -5.33 -3.43 8.31
C GLU A 178 -5.30 -4.66 9.23
N LYS A 179 -4.42 -5.63 8.94
CA LYS A 179 -4.24 -6.81 9.77
C LYS A 179 -3.77 -6.44 11.18
N ALA A 180 -2.77 -5.57 11.30
CA ALA A 180 -2.26 -5.10 12.58
C ALA A 180 -3.31 -4.32 13.38
N ALA A 181 -4.12 -3.47 12.73
CA ALA A 181 -5.21 -2.75 13.38
C ALA A 181 -6.29 -3.71 13.90
N ARG A 182 -6.62 -4.75 13.11
CA ARG A 182 -7.56 -5.80 13.51
C ARG A 182 -7.06 -6.62 14.69
N GLU A 183 -5.77 -6.98 14.69
CA GLU A 183 -5.14 -7.69 15.80
C GLU A 183 -5.08 -6.84 17.07
N ALA A 184 -4.67 -5.57 16.96
CA ALA A 184 -4.65 -4.64 18.09
C ALA A 184 -6.06 -4.39 18.66
N ALA A 185 -7.09 -4.33 17.81
CA ALA A 185 -8.48 -4.23 18.27
C ALA A 185 -8.91 -5.49 19.04
N ALA A 186 -8.57 -6.68 18.53
CA ALA A 186 -8.87 -7.94 19.22
C ALA A 186 -8.16 -8.04 20.58
N GLU A 187 -6.89 -7.61 20.66
CA GLU A 187 -6.14 -7.57 21.91
C GLU A 187 -6.73 -6.59 22.92
N ARG A 188 -7.13 -5.39 22.47
CA ARG A 188 -7.81 -4.41 23.35
C ARG A 188 -9.12 -4.96 23.90
N VAL A 189 -9.93 -5.62 23.07
CA VAL A 189 -11.18 -6.26 23.54
C VAL A 189 -10.87 -7.35 24.57
N LYS A 190 -9.84 -8.17 24.33
CA LYS A 190 -9.42 -9.21 25.27
C LYS A 190 -8.95 -8.63 26.61
N LEU A 191 -8.14 -7.57 26.58
CA LEU A 191 -7.66 -6.89 27.78
C LEU A 191 -8.83 -6.26 28.56
N ALA A 192 -9.74 -5.56 27.87
CA ALA A 192 -10.92 -4.98 28.48
C ALA A 192 -11.80 -6.04 29.17
N PHE A 193 -11.95 -7.22 28.57
CA PHE A 193 -12.68 -8.32 29.19
C PHE A 193 -11.98 -8.85 30.47
N MET A 194 -10.65 -8.93 30.46
CA MET A 194 -9.88 -9.35 31.65
C MET A 194 -9.98 -8.31 32.77
N ASP A 195 -9.94 -7.02 32.44
CA ASP A 195 -10.05 -5.94 33.41
C ASP A 195 -11.47 -5.84 33.98
N ASP A 196 -12.50 -6.00 33.16
CA ASP A 196 -13.90 -6.02 33.63
C ASP A 196 -14.14 -7.18 34.61
N ARG A 197 -13.59 -8.36 34.31
CA ARG A 197 -13.65 -9.52 35.22
C ARG A 197 -12.99 -9.22 36.57
N LYS A 198 -11.79 -8.63 36.57
CA LYS A 198 -11.09 -8.26 37.81
C LYS A 198 -11.84 -7.18 38.58
N ASN A 199 -12.37 -6.18 37.88
CA ASN A 199 -13.14 -5.10 38.50
C ASN A 199 -14.43 -5.62 39.13
N LYS A 200 -15.08 -6.59 38.49
CA LYS A 200 -16.23 -7.28 39.07
C LYS A 200 -15.85 -8.07 40.33
N GLU A 201 -14.77 -8.84 40.28
CA GLU A 201 -14.26 -9.57 41.45
C GLU A 201 -13.96 -8.62 42.63
N LEU A 202 -13.32 -7.47 42.38
CA LEU A 202 -13.05 -6.45 43.40
C LEU A 202 -14.32 -5.80 43.95
N ARG A 203 -15.32 -5.51 43.11
CA ARG A 203 -16.62 -4.97 43.56
C ARG A 203 -17.37 -5.98 44.41
N ASP A 204 -17.40 -7.24 44.00
CA ASP A 204 -18.06 -8.31 44.73
C ASP A 204 -17.42 -8.51 46.12
N GLU A 205 -16.10 -8.35 46.24
CA GLU A 205 -15.36 -8.36 47.52
C GLU A 205 -15.76 -7.17 48.41
N MET A 206 -15.75 -5.95 47.87
CA MET A 206 -16.18 -4.74 48.60
C MET A 206 -17.63 -4.82 49.07
N ASP A 207 -18.54 -5.33 48.23
CA ASP A 207 -19.95 -5.48 48.58
C ASP A 207 -20.14 -6.54 49.67
N ARG A 208 -19.33 -7.60 49.67
CA ARG A 208 -19.31 -8.60 50.74
C ARG A 208 -18.88 -7.97 52.06
N GLU A 209 -17.75 -7.26 52.07
CA GLU A 209 -17.26 -6.55 53.27
C GLU A 209 -18.28 -5.53 53.80
N GLN A 210 -18.91 -4.76 52.91
CA GLN A 210 -19.95 -3.82 53.32
C GLN A 210 -21.17 -4.51 53.91
N ARG A 211 -21.60 -5.65 53.35
CA ARG A 211 -22.74 -6.41 53.86
C ARG A 211 -22.42 -7.00 55.24
N GLU A 212 -21.21 -7.53 55.42
CA GLU A 212 -20.74 -8.02 56.72
C GLU A 212 -20.66 -6.88 57.75
N GLY A 213 -20.10 -5.73 57.38
CA GLY A 213 -20.07 -4.54 58.23
C GLY A 213 -21.46 -4.06 58.64
N ARG A 214 -22.42 -4.01 57.69
CA ARG A 214 -23.82 -3.67 57.99
C ARG A 214 -24.48 -4.70 58.90
N ALA A 215 -24.20 -6.00 58.71
CA ALA A 215 -24.73 -7.05 59.58
C ALA A 215 -24.20 -6.93 61.01
N ILE A 216 -22.91 -6.60 61.19
CA ILE A 216 -22.31 -6.36 62.51
C ILE A 216 -22.93 -5.13 63.19
N VAL A 217 -23.07 -4.01 62.45
CA VAL A 217 -23.71 -2.80 62.97
C VAL A 217 -25.18 -3.04 63.31
N ALA A 218 -25.93 -3.77 62.46
CA ALA A 218 -27.31 -4.13 62.72
C ALA A 218 -27.44 -5.07 63.93
N GLY A 219 -26.57 -6.07 64.07
CA GLY A 219 -26.52 -6.94 65.25
C GLY A 219 -26.20 -6.18 66.53
N ARG A 220 -25.27 -5.22 66.48
CA ARG A 220 -24.94 -4.35 67.62
C ARG A 220 -26.12 -3.43 67.97
N ARG A 221 -26.81 -2.87 66.97
CA ARG A 221 -28.00 -2.03 67.18
C ARG A 221 -29.17 -2.84 67.75
N ALA A 222 -29.37 -4.07 67.28
CA ALA A 222 -30.39 -4.99 67.82
C ALA A 222 -30.10 -5.37 69.28
N ALA A 223 -28.83 -5.61 69.63
CA ALA A 223 -28.44 -5.86 71.02
C ALA A 223 -28.71 -4.66 71.94
N LEU A 224 -28.43 -3.43 71.47
CA LEU A 224 -28.73 -2.18 72.19
C LEU A 224 -30.23 -1.83 72.24
N ALA A 225 -31.06 -2.34 71.32
CA ALA A 225 -32.51 -2.07 71.29
C ALA A 225 -33.31 -2.92 72.31
N THR A 226 -32.65 -3.75 73.12
CA THR A 226 -33.28 -4.58 74.16
C THR A 226 -33.59 -3.80 75.46
N SER A 227 -33.41 -2.48 75.49
CA SER A 227 -33.88 -1.61 76.58
C SER A 227 -35.09 -0.77 76.14
N THR A 228 -36.28 -1.22 76.58
CA THR A 228 -37.57 -0.50 76.74
C THR A 228 -38.24 0.17 75.52
N PRO A 229 -39.53 -0.14 75.24
CA PRO A 229 -40.36 0.62 74.32
C PRO A 229 -40.95 1.85 75.02
N VAL A 230 -40.88 3.02 74.38
CA VAL A 230 -41.61 4.24 74.77
C VAL A 230 -42.45 4.67 73.56
N PRO A 231 -43.73 5.04 73.74
CA PRO A 231 -44.65 5.29 72.64
C PRO A 231 -44.41 6.65 71.96
N GLU A 232 -44.94 6.74 70.74
CA GLU A 232 -44.93 7.85 69.79
C GLU A 232 -45.09 9.25 70.38
N PRO A 233 -44.51 10.25 69.70
CA PRO A 233 -45.27 11.45 69.40
C PRO A 233 -45.46 11.60 67.89
N ALA A 234 -46.74 11.72 67.52
CA ALA A 234 -47.18 12.23 66.23
C ALA A 234 -46.58 13.61 65.94
N MET A 235 -46.02 13.78 64.76
CA MET A 235 -45.72 15.10 64.18
C MET A 235 -46.40 15.20 62.81
N PRO A 236 -47.31 16.16 62.60
CA PRO A 236 -47.86 16.47 61.29
C PRO A 236 -46.88 17.41 60.58
N GLY A 237 -46.23 16.94 59.52
CA GLY A 237 -45.27 17.72 58.75
C GLY A 237 -45.48 17.51 57.26
N SER A 238 -46.29 18.37 56.66
CA SER A 238 -46.44 18.51 55.21
C SER A 238 -45.11 18.90 54.56
N GLY A 239 -44.80 18.33 53.39
CA GLY A 239 -43.57 18.66 52.68
C GLY A 239 -43.43 17.98 51.32
N HIS A 240 -44.11 18.56 50.32
CA HIS A 240 -43.75 18.64 48.91
C HIS A 240 -43.15 17.40 48.20
N SER A 241 -44.01 16.73 47.42
CA SER A 241 -43.63 15.94 46.24
C SER A 241 -43.29 16.87 45.07
N LEU A 242 -42.04 16.88 44.62
CA LEU A 242 -41.65 17.43 43.32
C LEU A 242 -40.96 16.36 42.49
N GLY A 243 -41.68 15.89 41.47
CA GLY A 243 -41.15 15.59 40.15
C GLY A 243 -40.33 14.33 39.98
N SER A 244 -41.00 13.23 39.62
CA SER A 244 -40.47 12.36 38.58
C SER A 244 -40.82 12.97 37.22
N PRO A 245 -39.88 13.03 36.28
CA PRO A 245 -40.24 12.70 34.92
C PRO A 245 -39.36 11.57 34.39
N THR A 246 -40.06 10.52 33.97
CA THR A 246 -39.88 9.81 32.71
C THR A 246 -38.49 9.23 32.40
N THR A 247 -38.42 7.91 32.56
CA THR A 247 -38.11 6.98 31.47
C THR A 247 -38.08 7.64 30.09
N ASP A 248 -36.91 7.81 29.50
CA ASP A 248 -36.59 7.24 28.18
C ASP A 248 -35.14 7.58 27.82
N GLN A 249 -34.33 6.56 27.54
CA GLN A 249 -33.28 6.48 26.52
C GLN A 249 -32.37 5.27 26.81
N ASN A 250 -32.92 4.10 26.46
CA ASN A 250 -32.14 3.02 25.90
C ASN A 250 -31.57 3.50 24.56
N GLU A 251 -30.35 4.05 24.53
CA GLU A 251 -29.56 4.15 23.30
C GLU A 251 -28.57 2.98 23.27
N LEU A 252 -29.00 1.90 22.61
CA LEU A 252 -28.12 0.85 22.12
C LEU A 252 -27.30 1.40 20.93
N PRO A 253 -26.01 1.03 20.82
CA PRO A 253 -25.20 1.40 19.67
C PRO A 253 -25.76 0.75 18.40
N GLY A 254 -26.01 1.57 17.39
CA GLY A 254 -26.46 1.15 16.06
C GLY A 254 -25.54 0.09 15.47
N TYR A 255 -26.09 -1.12 15.32
CA TYR A 255 -25.60 -2.13 14.39
C TYR A 255 -26.00 -1.69 12.97
N GLU A 256 -25.13 -0.91 12.30
CA GLU A 256 -25.22 -0.81 10.85
C GLU A 256 -24.84 -2.16 10.23
N ARG A 257 -25.90 -2.87 9.87
CA ARG A 257 -25.90 -4.14 9.16
C ARG A 257 -25.41 -3.91 7.74
N ALA A 258 -24.28 -4.53 7.42
CA ALA A 258 -23.88 -4.80 6.05
C ALA A 258 -24.94 -5.68 5.33
N GLY A 259 -25.32 -5.28 4.12
CA GLY A 259 -25.72 -6.21 3.05
C GLY A 259 -27.13 -6.08 2.48
N SER A 260 -27.25 -5.38 1.33
CA SER A 260 -28.10 -5.78 0.19
C SER A 260 -27.32 -5.41 -1.07
N TYR A 261 -26.66 -6.38 -1.71
CA TYR A 261 -27.12 -6.99 -2.96
C TYR A 261 -28.31 -6.28 -3.60
N ASP A 262 -28.02 -5.44 -4.59
CA ASP A 262 -28.88 -5.27 -5.75
C ASP A 262 -28.09 -5.66 -6.99
N ASN A 263 -28.54 -6.77 -7.54
CA ASN A 263 -28.31 -7.30 -8.86
C ASN A 263 -29.48 -6.78 -9.70
N ASP A 264 -29.23 -6.02 -10.77
CA ASP A 264 -30.03 -6.00 -12.00
C ASP A 264 -29.44 -4.98 -13.00
N GLY A 265 -29.07 -5.47 -14.20
CA GLY A 265 -28.64 -4.68 -15.36
C GLY A 265 -27.46 -5.26 -16.13
#